data_AF-A0A7C9TSL6-F1
#
_entry.id   AF-A0A7C9TSL6-F1
#
_cell.length_a   1.000
_cell.length_b   1.000
_cell.length_c   1.000
_cell.angle_alpha   90.00
_cell.angle_beta   90.00
_cell.angle_gamma   90.00
#
_symmetry.space_group_name_H-M   'P 1'
#
loop_
_entity.id
_entity.type
_entity.pdbx_description
1 polymer ?
#
loop_
_entity_poly.entity_id
_entity_poly.type
_entity_poly.pdbx_seq_one_letter_code
_entity_poly.pdbx_strand_id
1 'polypeptide(L)'
;MSGSLNITSAIVDPALLDLPWELPLENWPDDSIAALPKGISRHLVRFAHLGGYVIAIKETSAEFARREYEMLRTLQRLEIPCVDPVAVITNRTSHTGEPLESVLVTRHLKFSLPYRALYSQSLRPDTATRLVDALAVLLVRLHIVGFFWGDVSLSNTLFRRDAGAFAAYLVDAETGQLYDGLSNGQRENDLEIARVNIAGELLDLQAGGRLEDDIDPVDISNGIVAAYRSLWKELTGAEEFDQSERWRINQRVERLNNLGFDIEELAIKTDETGTQVRIQPKVVDAGHHSRRLLRLTGLDAQENQARRLLNDLDSYAVTFGKKDVDEEMIAHEWLAKVFEPVIRAIPRDLRGKLEPAEVFHQLLEHRWYMSQREKRDVPLAEALNSYVDTVLRHRRDEATVINPLTEAITLPTAVVDEDDWRLKV
;
A
#
# COMPACT_ATOMS: atom_id res chain seq x y z
N MET A 1 -45.16 -7.14 9.73
CA MET A 1 -45.10 -6.58 8.37
C MET A 1 -43.79 -7.06 7.76
N SER A 2 -43.83 -7.79 6.64
CA SER A 2 -42.62 -8.17 5.90
C SER A 2 -41.99 -6.89 5.32
N GLY A 3 -40.81 -6.52 5.79
CA GLY A 3 -40.08 -5.39 5.22
C GLY A 3 -39.64 -5.73 3.80
N SER A 4 -39.77 -4.78 2.86
CA SER A 4 -39.12 -4.94 1.55
C SER A 4 -37.60 -4.93 1.71
N LEU A 5 -36.91 -5.83 1.01
CA LEU A 5 -35.44 -5.87 0.95
C LEU A 5 -34.91 -4.48 0.57
N ASN A 6 -34.01 -3.96 1.39
CA ASN A 6 -33.44 -2.63 1.19
C ASN A 6 -31.94 -2.73 0.96
N ILE A 7 -31.50 -2.27 -0.22
CA ILE A 7 -30.10 -2.26 -0.65
C ILE A 7 -29.63 -0.81 -0.70
N THR A 8 -28.68 -0.46 0.16
CA THR A 8 -27.98 0.82 0.10
C THR A 8 -26.58 0.55 -0.45
N SER A 9 -26.25 1.04 -1.65
CA SER A 9 -24.95 0.80 -2.28
C SER A 9 -24.33 2.07 -2.86
N ALA A 10 -22.99 2.10 -2.85
CA ALA A 10 -22.21 3.14 -3.53
C ALA A 10 -22.03 2.87 -5.03
N ILE A 11 -22.28 1.63 -5.47
CA ILE A 11 -22.15 1.19 -6.87
C ILE A 11 -23.46 0.56 -7.34
N VAL A 12 -23.85 0.87 -8.59
CA VAL A 12 -25.03 0.27 -9.22
C VAL A 12 -24.59 -1.01 -9.92
N ASP A 13 -24.47 -2.11 -9.18
CA ASP A 13 -24.24 -3.43 -9.75
C ASP A 13 -25.52 -4.29 -9.63
N PRO A 14 -26.24 -4.53 -10.75
CA PRO A 14 -27.45 -5.35 -10.75
C PRO A 14 -27.24 -6.76 -10.22
N ALA A 15 -26.02 -7.31 -10.33
CA ALA A 15 -25.71 -8.66 -9.86
C ALA A 15 -25.85 -8.80 -8.34
N LEU A 16 -25.93 -7.69 -7.59
CA LEU A 16 -26.27 -7.73 -6.17
C LEU A 16 -27.68 -8.29 -5.95
N LEU A 17 -28.61 -8.11 -6.89
CA LEU A 17 -29.98 -8.61 -6.79
C LEU A 17 -30.07 -10.14 -7.00
N ASP A 18 -29.06 -10.72 -7.65
CA ASP A 18 -29.04 -12.14 -8.02
C ASP A 18 -28.53 -13.04 -6.87
N LEU A 19 -28.05 -12.44 -5.77
CA LEU A 19 -27.55 -13.17 -4.61
C LEU A 19 -28.70 -13.66 -3.70
N PRO A 20 -28.56 -14.83 -3.03
CA PRO A 20 -29.64 -15.47 -2.27
C PRO A 20 -29.84 -14.81 -0.88
N TRP A 21 -30.30 -13.56 -0.88
CA TRP A 21 -30.50 -12.77 0.34
C TRP A 21 -31.55 -13.33 1.29
N GLU A 22 -32.44 -14.18 0.77
CA GLU A 22 -33.48 -14.90 1.49
C GLU A 22 -32.97 -16.14 2.25
N LEU A 23 -31.69 -16.48 2.13
CA LEU A 23 -31.03 -17.52 2.93
C LEU A 23 -30.09 -16.89 3.97
N PRO A 24 -30.02 -17.41 5.21
CA PRO A 24 -28.93 -17.09 6.15
C PRO A 24 -27.57 -17.36 5.51
N LEU A 25 -26.55 -16.52 5.76
CA LEU A 25 -25.22 -16.67 5.12
C LEU A 25 -24.58 -18.03 5.36
N GLU A 26 -24.91 -18.70 6.46
CA GLU A 26 -24.38 -20.02 6.79
C GLU A 26 -24.86 -21.10 5.80
N ASN A 27 -26.04 -20.91 5.24
CA ASN A 27 -26.76 -21.83 4.36
C ASN A 27 -26.69 -21.42 2.88
N TRP A 28 -25.84 -20.46 2.53
CA TRP A 28 -25.61 -20.08 1.13
C TRP A 28 -25.01 -21.26 0.36
N PRO A 29 -25.47 -21.51 -0.88
CA PRO A 29 -25.01 -22.65 -1.67
C PRO A 29 -23.58 -22.44 -2.17
N ASP A 30 -22.84 -23.55 -2.35
CA ASP A 30 -21.42 -23.53 -2.71
C ASP A 30 -21.14 -22.85 -4.06
N ASP A 31 -22.09 -22.87 -4.99
CA ASP A 31 -22.00 -22.21 -6.29
C ASP A 31 -22.05 -20.67 -6.21
N SER A 32 -22.60 -20.14 -5.13
CA SER A 32 -22.65 -18.71 -4.83
C SER A 32 -21.44 -18.25 -3.99
N ILE A 33 -20.63 -19.18 -3.47
CA ILE A 33 -19.52 -18.89 -2.57
C ILE A 33 -18.17 -19.02 -3.30
N ALA A 34 -17.33 -18.00 -3.15
CA ALA A 34 -15.93 -18.08 -3.55
C ALA A 34 -15.10 -18.77 -2.45
N ALA A 35 -14.35 -19.82 -2.83
CA ALA A 35 -13.47 -20.53 -1.91
C ALA A 35 -12.17 -19.75 -1.66
N LEU A 36 -12.14 -18.93 -0.61
CA LEU A 36 -10.96 -18.19 -0.17
C LEU A 36 -10.48 -18.63 1.24
N PRO A 37 -9.17 -18.50 1.56
CA PRO A 37 -8.66 -18.77 2.90
C PRO A 37 -9.40 -17.91 3.94
N LYS A 38 -10.11 -18.55 4.86
CA LYS A 38 -10.88 -17.86 5.89
C LYS A 38 -9.97 -17.46 7.05
N GLY A 39 -10.04 -16.18 7.45
CA GLY A 39 -9.54 -15.74 8.76
C GLY A 39 -10.49 -16.14 9.88
N ILE A 40 -10.07 -15.97 11.15
CA ILE A 40 -11.05 -15.96 12.25
C ILE A 40 -11.76 -14.61 12.16
N SER A 41 -13.09 -14.65 12.12
CA SER A 41 -13.92 -13.48 12.39
C SER A 41 -14.88 -13.82 13.51
N ARG A 42 -15.21 -12.83 14.35
CA ARG A 42 -16.29 -12.94 15.34
C ARG A 42 -17.65 -13.05 14.66
N HIS A 43 -17.76 -12.52 13.44
CA HIS A 43 -18.95 -12.53 12.61
C HIS A 43 -18.85 -13.60 11.53
N LEU A 44 -20.00 -14.09 11.08
CA LEU A 44 -20.04 -15.00 9.94
C LEU A 44 -19.72 -14.21 8.65
N VAL A 45 -18.60 -14.58 8.02
CA VAL A 45 -18.18 -13.99 6.74
C VAL A 45 -18.25 -15.03 5.61
N ARG A 46 -18.81 -14.62 4.47
CA ARG A 46 -18.81 -15.39 3.22
C ARG A 46 -18.22 -14.56 2.10
N PHE A 47 -17.58 -15.22 1.15
CA PHE A 47 -17.09 -14.58 -0.06
C PHE A 47 -17.96 -15.02 -1.23
N ALA A 48 -18.29 -14.12 -2.14
CA ALA A 48 -19.11 -14.41 -3.31
C ALA A 48 -18.57 -13.71 -4.55
N HIS A 49 -18.85 -14.25 -5.74
CA HIS A 49 -18.52 -13.59 -7.00
C HIS A 49 -19.60 -12.57 -7.34
N LEU A 50 -19.18 -11.34 -7.70
CA LEU A 50 -20.06 -10.26 -8.10
C LEU A 50 -19.40 -9.50 -9.26
N GLY A 51 -20.04 -9.45 -10.44
CA GLY A 51 -19.62 -8.59 -11.54
C GLY A 51 -18.14 -8.72 -11.98
N GLY A 52 -17.54 -9.90 -11.86
CA GLY A 52 -16.12 -10.14 -12.21
C GLY A 52 -15.10 -9.83 -11.10
N TYR A 53 -15.55 -9.48 -9.90
CA TYR A 53 -14.73 -9.39 -8.69
C TYR A 53 -15.31 -10.26 -7.56
N VAL A 54 -14.59 -10.34 -6.44
CA VAL A 54 -15.04 -11.06 -5.25
C VAL A 54 -15.45 -10.05 -4.19
N ILE A 55 -16.56 -10.31 -3.52
CA ILE A 55 -17.03 -9.55 -2.36
C ILE A 55 -16.91 -10.39 -1.09
N ALA A 56 -16.75 -9.71 0.04
CA ALA A 56 -16.91 -10.28 1.37
C ALA A 56 -18.23 -9.78 1.97
N ILE A 57 -18.99 -10.68 2.57
CA ILE A 57 -20.32 -10.42 3.12
C ILE A 57 -20.28 -10.79 4.61
N LYS A 58 -20.51 -9.81 5.48
CA LYS A 58 -20.51 -9.94 6.94
C LYS A 58 -21.94 -9.78 7.46
N GLU A 59 -22.46 -10.80 8.16
CA GLU A 59 -23.75 -10.70 8.88
C GLU A 59 -23.58 -9.95 10.21
N THR A 60 -24.42 -8.94 10.44
CA THR A 60 -24.47 -8.15 11.68
C THR A 60 -25.80 -7.39 11.79
N SER A 61 -26.02 -6.69 12.91
CA SER A 61 -27.24 -5.90 13.10
C SER A 61 -27.33 -4.76 12.07
N ALA A 62 -28.55 -4.32 11.76
CA ALA A 62 -28.78 -3.22 10.82
C ALA A 62 -28.09 -1.91 11.24
N GLU A 63 -27.97 -1.67 12.56
CA GLU A 63 -27.31 -0.49 13.11
C GLU A 63 -25.79 -0.56 12.88
N PHE A 64 -25.18 -1.70 13.23
CA PHE A 64 -23.73 -1.90 13.05
C PHE A 64 -23.33 -1.90 11.58
N ALA A 65 -24.08 -2.58 10.71
CA ALA A 65 -23.78 -2.62 9.28
C ALA A 65 -23.78 -1.22 8.64
N ARG A 66 -24.76 -0.37 9.01
CA ARG A 66 -24.83 1.02 8.51
C ARG A 66 -23.69 1.88 9.05
N ARG A 67 -23.44 1.82 10.36
CA ARG A 67 -22.38 2.60 11.01
C ARG A 67 -21.01 2.25 10.43
N GLU A 68 -20.71 0.96 10.27
CA GLU A 68 -19.44 0.50 9.71
C GLU A 68 -19.30 0.86 8.23
N TYR A 69 -20.36 0.72 7.44
CA TYR A 69 -20.37 1.17 6.04
C TYR A 69 -20.05 2.66 5.90
N GLU A 70 -20.68 3.51 6.70
CA GLU A 70 -20.43 4.95 6.72
C GLU A 70 -19.01 5.28 7.19
N MET A 71 -18.50 4.54 8.18
CA MET A 71 -17.14 4.69 8.67
C MET A 71 -16.12 4.32 7.60
N LEU A 72 -16.24 3.15 6.96
CA LEU A 72 -15.34 2.72 5.88
C LEU A 72 -15.35 3.72 4.72
N ARG A 73 -16.51 4.26 4.33
CA ARG A 73 -16.58 5.32 3.31
C ARG A 73 -15.88 6.60 3.73
N THR A 74 -15.95 6.96 5.01
CA THR A 74 -15.25 8.13 5.55
C THR A 74 -13.74 7.91 5.54
N LEU A 75 -13.28 6.74 5.97
CA LEU A 75 -11.87 6.36 5.93
C LEU A 75 -11.32 6.33 4.49
N GLN A 76 -12.09 5.85 3.51
CA GLN A 76 -11.70 5.93 2.09
C GLN A 76 -11.52 7.36 1.59
N ARG A 77 -12.42 8.30 1.98
CA ARG A 77 -12.27 9.72 1.62
C ARG A 77 -11.05 10.38 2.27
N LEU A 78 -10.61 9.84 3.40
CA LEU A 78 -9.39 10.23 4.10
C LEU A 78 -8.17 9.44 3.61
N GLU A 79 -8.31 8.67 2.53
CA GLU A 79 -7.26 7.86 1.91
C GLU A 79 -6.59 6.85 2.87
N ILE A 80 -7.36 6.37 3.86
CA ILE A 80 -6.89 5.34 4.78
C ILE A 80 -6.93 3.97 4.09
N PRO A 81 -5.87 3.14 4.23
CA PRO A 81 -5.86 1.77 3.72
C PRO A 81 -6.91 0.91 4.43
N CYS A 82 -8.09 0.78 3.85
CA CYS A 82 -9.17 -0.09 4.32
C CYS A 82 -9.85 -0.83 3.16
N VAL A 83 -10.70 -1.81 3.48
CA VAL A 83 -11.52 -2.52 2.49
C VAL A 83 -12.59 -1.61 1.90
N ASP A 84 -12.91 -1.79 0.61
CA ASP A 84 -13.90 -0.95 -0.06
C ASP A 84 -15.32 -1.37 0.35
N PRO A 85 -16.14 -0.50 0.96
CA PRO A 85 -17.53 -0.78 1.24
C PRO A 85 -18.35 -0.72 -0.07
N VAL A 86 -19.10 -1.79 -0.34
CA VAL A 86 -19.92 -1.94 -1.55
C VAL A 86 -21.38 -1.63 -1.25
N ALA A 87 -21.96 -2.30 -0.26
CA ALA A 87 -23.37 -2.16 0.06
C ALA A 87 -23.71 -2.54 1.50
N VAL A 88 -24.87 -2.10 1.96
CA VAL A 88 -25.55 -2.59 3.15
C VAL A 88 -26.90 -3.15 2.72
N ILE A 89 -27.19 -4.39 3.11
CA ILE A 89 -28.46 -5.06 2.84
C ILE A 89 -29.22 -5.19 4.15
N THR A 90 -30.39 -4.59 4.23
CA THR A 90 -31.26 -4.62 5.41
C THR A 90 -32.65 -5.16 5.07
N ASN A 91 -33.42 -5.51 6.09
CA ASN A 91 -34.76 -6.08 5.94
C ASN A 91 -34.77 -7.39 5.11
N ARG A 92 -33.70 -8.18 5.23
CA ARG A 92 -33.67 -9.53 4.66
C ARG A 92 -34.74 -10.38 5.34
N THR A 93 -35.45 -11.18 4.56
CA THR A 93 -36.52 -12.04 5.04
C THR A 93 -36.38 -13.40 4.37
N SER A 94 -36.51 -14.47 5.15
CA SER A 94 -36.47 -15.83 4.62
C SER A 94 -37.74 -16.16 3.81
N HIS A 95 -37.72 -17.28 3.09
CA HIS A 95 -38.89 -17.81 2.39
C HIS A 95 -40.11 -18.03 3.31
N THR A 96 -39.89 -18.26 4.61
CA THR A 96 -40.96 -18.45 5.62
C THR A 96 -41.45 -17.13 6.23
N GLY A 97 -40.88 -15.99 5.82
CA GLY A 97 -41.24 -14.68 6.37
C GLY A 97 -40.47 -14.28 7.64
N GLU A 98 -39.46 -15.06 8.04
CA GLU A 98 -38.66 -14.78 9.23
C GLU A 98 -37.60 -13.70 8.93
N PRO A 99 -37.43 -12.70 9.80
CA PRO A 99 -36.37 -11.70 9.65
C PRO A 99 -34.98 -12.35 9.71
N LEU A 100 -34.11 -11.94 8.79
CA LEU A 100 -32.69 -12.31 8.77
C LEU A 100 -31.83 -11.12 9.17
N GLU A 101 -30.63 -11.40 9.68
CA GLU A 101 -29.65 -10.37 10.01
C GLU A 101 -29.30 -9.52 8.79
N SER A 102 -28.93 -8.26 9.04
CA SER A 102 -28.45 -7.38 7.97
C SER A 102 -27.04 -7.77 7.55
N VAL A 103 -26.61 -7.30 6.39
CA VAL A 103 -25.24 -7.56 5.93
C VAL A 103 -24.51 -6.30 5.52
N LEU A 104 -23.22 -6.28 5.82
CA LEU A 104 -22.26 -5.39 5.19
C LEU A 104 -21.55 -6.15 4.07
N VAL A 105 -21.54 -5.56 2.89
CA VAL A 105 -20.82 -6.07 1.72
C VAL A 105 -19.62 -5.18 1.47
N THR A 106 -18.42 -5.76 1.43
CA THR A 106 -17.17 -5.10 1.05
C THR A 106 -16.54 -5.80 -0.14
N ARG A 107 -15.67 -5.11 -0.88
CA ARG A 107 -14.87 -5.74 -1.92
C ARG A 107 -13.75 -6.55 -1.27
N HIS A 108 -13.54 -7.77 -1.75
CA HIS A 108 -12.37 -8.52 -1.36
C HIS A 108 -11.10 -7.85 -1.93
N LEU A 109 -10.15 -7.56 -1.04
CA LEU A 109 -8.88 -6.96 -1.42
C LEU A 109 -8.01 -7.99 -2.16
N LYS A 110 -7.81 -7.79 -3.47
CA LYS A 110 -6.99 -8.69 -4.30
C LYS A 110 -5.55 -8.75 -3.80
N PHE A 111 -4.95 -9.93 -3.91
CA PHE A 111 -3.57 -10.22 -3.48
C PHE A 111 -3.30 -9.98 -1.99
N SER A 112 -4.35 -9.84 -1.18
CA SER A 112 -4.22 -9.80 0.27
C SER A 112 -4.37 -11.20 0.86
N LEU A 113 -3.76 -11.40 2.02
CA LEU A 113 -3.85 -12.62 2.79
C LEU A 113 -4.17 -12.28 4.26
N PRO A 114 -5.07 -13.06 4.90
CA PRO A 114 -5.18 -13.05 6.35
C PRO A 114 -3.86 -13.48 6.99
N TYR A 115 -3.53 -12.96 8.17
CA TYR A 115 -2.25 -13.23 8.82
C TYR A 115 -1.97 -14.74 8.94
N ARG A 116 -2.94 -15.56 9.35
CA ARG A 116 -2.77 -17.03 9.48
C ARG A 116 -2.40 -17.73 8.18
N ALA A 117 -2.88 -17.24 7.04
CA ALA A 117 -2.52 -17.80 5.74
C ALA A 117 -1.04 -17.54 5.42
N LEU A 118 -0.51 -16.38 5.84
CA LEU A 118 0.91 -16.08 5.73
C LEU A 118 1.75 -17.07 6.54
N TYR A 119 1.36 -17.39 7.77
CA TYR A 119 2.07 -18.35 8.65
C TYR A 119 1.89 -19.83 8.31
N SER A 120 0.99 -20.18 7.37
CA SER A 120 0.78 -21.56 6.95
C SER A 120 1.86 -22.09 5.99
N GLN A 121 2.62 -21.19 5.38
CA GLN A 121 3.78 -21.52 4.55
C GLN A 121 5.01 -21.25 5.42
N SER A 122 5.96 -22.18 5.57
CA SER A 122 7.16 -22.00 6.40
C SER A 122 7.78 -20.61 6.19
N LEU A 123 7.47 -19.69 7.12
CA LEU A 123 7.86 -18.29 7.02
C LEU A 123 9.25 -18.14 7.63
N ARG A 124 10.02 -17.23 7.05
CA ARG A 124 11.26 -16.79 7.68
C ARG A 124 10.93 -16.03 8.97
N PRO A 125 11.76 -16.14 10.02
CA PRO A 125 11.59 -15.44 11.30
C PRO A 125 11.19 -13.96 11.16
N ASP A 126 11.77 -13.26 10.18
CA ASP A 126 11.54 -11.83 9.93
C ASP A 126 10.11 -11.47 9.50
N THR A 127 9.28 -12.45 9.11
CA THR A 127 7.94 -12.15 8.59
C THR A 127 7.03 -11.59 9.66
N ALA A 128 7.13 -12.11 10.90
CA ALA A 128 6.26 -11.66 11.98
C ALA A 128 6.52 -10.20 12.33
N THR A 129 7.78 -9.83 12.45
CA THR A 129 8.22 -8.44 12.64
C THR A 129 7.72 -7.55 11.51
N ARG A 130 7.87 -7.96 10.24
CA ARG A 130 7.39 -7.16 9.10
C ARG A 130 5.86 -6.97 9.07
N LEU A 131 5.07 -7.94 9.55
CA LEU A 131 3.62 -7.78 9.66
C LEU A 131 3.25 -6.79 10.77
N VAL A 132 3.95 -6.87 11.90
CA VAL A 132 3.79 -5.92 13.00
C VAL A 132 4.19 -4.50 12.59
N ASP A 133 5.28 -4.33 11.85
CA ASP A 133 5.71 -3.03 11.32
C ASP A 133 4.65 -2.45 10.38
N ALA A 134 4.11 -3.26 9.46
CA ALA A 134 3.03 -2.84 8.57
C ALA A 134 1.77 -2.41 9.33
N LEU A 135 1.41 -3.13 10.40
CA LEU A 135 0.29 -2.78 11.27
C LEU A 135 0.56 -1.50 12.07
N ALA A 136 1.79 -1.28 12.56
CA ALA A 136 2.18 -0.04 13.22
C ALA A 136 2.02 1.16 12.27
N VAL A 137 2.43 1.02 11.01
CA VAL A 137 2.24 2.03 9.95
C VAL A 137 0.76 2.35 9.76
N LEU A 138 -0.11 1.34 9.64
CA LEU A 138 -1.56 1.53 9.53
C LEU A 138 -2.12 2.25 10.77
N LEU A 139 -1.72 1.82 11.97
CA LEU A 139 -2.21 2.39 13.23
C LEU A 139 -1.83 3.87 13.37
N VAL A 140 -0.61 4.26 13.00
CA VAL A 140 -0.20 5.67 12.99
C VAL A 140 -1.06 6.49 12.04
N ARG A 141 -1.34 5.99 10.84
CA ARG A 141 -2.19 6.68 9.85
C ARG A 141 -3.60 6.91 10.40
N LEU A 142 -4.20 5.88 10.98
CA LEU A 142 -5.51 5.97 11.64
C LEU A 142 -5.50 7.05 12.74
N HIS A 143 -4.49 7.04 13.59
CA HIS A 143 -4.39 8.00 14.68
C HIS A 143 -4.12 9.44 14.21
N ILE A 144 -3.40 9.63 13.09
CA ILE A 144 -3.17 10.96 12.49
C ILE A 144 -4.48 11.59 12.03
N VAL A 145 -5.38 10.80 11.44
CA VAL A 145 -6.69 11.29 10.99
C VAL A 145 -7.73 11.36 12.11
N GLY A 146 -7.33 11.10 13.36
CA GLY A 146 -8.23 11.17 14.51
C GLY A 146 -9.09 9.92 14.72
N PHE A 147 -8.76 8.79 14.08
CA PHE A 147 -9.53 7.54 14.17
C PHE A 147 -8.99 6.64 15.29
N PHE A 148 -9.80 6.43 16.33
CA PHE A 148 -9.61 5.40 17.35
C PHE A 148 -10.18 4.08 16.84
N TRP A 149 -9.41 3.00 16.85
CA TRP A 149 -9.81 1.72 16.28
C TRP A 149 -10.59 0.87 17.29
N GLY A 150 -10.09 0.71 18.51
CA GLY A 150 -10.77 -0.02 19.57
C GLY A 150 -10.76 -1.55 19.47
N ASP A 151 -10.22 -2.12 18.38
CA ASP A 151 -10.05 -3.58 18.21
C ASP A 151 -8.86 -3.93 17.31
N VAL A 152 -7.71 -3.30 17.60
CA VAL A 152 -6.47 -3.51 16.86
C VAL A 152 -6.01 -4.96 16.98
N SER A 153 -5.91 -5.68 15.86
CA SER A 153 -5.50 -7.09 15.82
C SER A 153 -4.98 -7.49 14.43
N LEU A 154 -4.24 -8.60 14.35
CA LEU A 154 -3.84 -9.19 13.06
C LEU A 154 -5.05 -9.82 12.35
N SER A 155 -6.06 -10.29 13.08
CA SER A 155 -7.29 -10.85 12.50
C SER A 155 -8.16 -9.81 11.79
N ASN A 156 -8.19 -8.57 12.32
CA ASN A 156 -8.93 -7.45 11.71
C ASN A 156 -8.10 -6.69 10.65
N THR A 157 -6.96 -7.25 10.25
CA THR A 157 -6.03 -6.67 9.29
C THR A 157 -5.77 -7.63 8.12
N LEU A 158 -5.86 -7.11 6.89
CA LEU A 158 -5.38 -7.81 5.70
C LEU A 158 -4.01 -7.30 5.29
N PHE A 159 -3.16 -8.22 4.85
CA PHE A 159 -1.80 -7.90 4.46
C PHE A 159 -1.59 -8.17 2.97
N ARG A 160 -1.04 -7.20 2.26
CA ARG A 160 -0.60 -7.34 0.87
C ARG A 160 0.92 -7.35 0.84
N ARG A 161 1.52 -8.23 0.04
CA ARG A 161 2.97 -8.19 -0.22
C ARG A 161 3.28 -6.97 -1.06
N ASP A 162 4.32 -6.22 -0.69
CA ASP A 162 4.72 -5.01 -1.38
C ASP A 162 6.25 -4.90 -1.44
N ALA A 163 6.84 -5.15 -2.61
CA ALA A 163 8.28 -4.98 -2.89
C ALA A 163 9.27 -5.42 -1.77
N GLY A 164 9.03 -6.56 -1.12
CA GLY A 164 9.89 -7.05 -0.02
C GLY A 164 9.48 -6.61 1.39
N ALA A 165 8.39 -5.86 1.52
CA ALA A 165 7.68 -5.47 2.73
C ALA A 165 6.20 -5.95 2.72
N PHE A 166 5.40 -5.50 3.69
CA PHE A 166 3.95 -5.73 3.73
C PHE A 166 3.23 -4.39 3.88
N ALA A 167 2.06 -4.30 3.26
CA ALA A 167 1.10 -3.21 3.50
C ALA A 167 -0.11 -3.78 4.25
N ALA A 168 -0.51 -3.10 5.32
CA ALA A 168 -1.65 -3.47 6.15
C ALA A 168 -2.90 -2.67 5.75
N TYR A 169 -4.06 -3.33 5.76
CA TYR A 169 -5.35 -2.76 5.44
C TYR A 169 -6.37 -3.09 6.54
N LEU A 170 -7.09 -2.06 6.99
CA LEU A 170 -8.19 -2.17 7.94
C LEU A 170 -9.38 -2.93 7.31
N VAL A 171 -9.85 -3.97 7.96
CA VAL A 171 -11.02 -4.75 7.51
C VAL A 171 -12.26 -4.44 8.32
N ASP A 172 -12.09 -4.36 9.65
CA ASP A 172 -13.20 -4.18 10.59
C ASP A 172 -13.06 -2.83 11.29
N ALA A 173 -14.04 -1.95 11.06
CA ALA A 173 -14.13 -0.62 11.64
C ALA A 173 -15.30 -0.49 12.63
N GLU A 174 -15.93 -1.60 13.02
CA GLU A 174 -17.16 -1.65 13.82
C GLU A 174 -17.01 -0.94 15.18
N THR A 175 -15.90 -1.17 15.89
CA THR A 175 -15.59 -0.55 17.17
C THR A 175 -15.02 0.87 17.04
N GLY A 176 -14.73 1.29 15.82
CA GLY A 176 -14.02 2.52 15.52
C GLY A 176 -14.81 3.79 15.77
N GLN A 177 -14.10 4.87 16.10
CA GLN A 177 -14.66 6.21 16.27
C GLN A 177 -13.70 7.26 15.72
N LEU A 178 -14.24 8.22 14.97
CA LEU A 178 -13.50 9.35 14.43
C LEU A 178 -13.72 10.57 15.33
N TYR A 179 -12.63 11.24 15.68
CA TYR A 179 -12.61 12.48 16.47
C TYR A 179 -11.84 13.56 15.71
N ASP A 180 -11.97 14.82 16.13
CA ASP A 180 -11.18 15.94 15.56
C ASP A 180 -9.66 15.75 15.77
N GLY A 181 -9.29 14.94 16.76
CA GLY A 181 -7.94 14.48 17.03
C GLY A 181 -7.93 13.54 18.23
N LEU A 182 -7.02 12.56 18.22
CA LEU A 182 -6.91 11.62 19.35
C LEU A 182 -6.07 12.20 20.48
N SER A 183 -6.56 12.03 21.70
CA SER A 183 -5.76 12.22 22.90
C SER A 183 -4.65 11.17 23.03
N ASN A 184 -3.61 11.46 23.80
CA ASN A 184 -2.58 10.47 24.11
C ASN A 184 -3.17 9.22 24.78
N GLY A 185 -4.17 9.39 25.66
CA GLY A 185 -4.83 8.28 26.34
C GLY A 185 -5.55 7.32 25.39
N GLN A 186 -6.26 7.87 24.38
CA GLN A 186 -6.92 7.04 23.35
C GLN A 186 -5.90 6.25 22.53
N ARG A 187 -4.78 6.90 22.15
CA ARG A 187 -3.73 6.24 21.37
C ARG A 187 -3.02 5.15 22.17
N GLU A 188 -2.70 5.40 23.44
CA GLU A 188 -2.09 4.39 24.31
C GLU A 188 -3.07 3.23 24.60
N ASN A 189 -4.38 3.49 24.64
CA ASN A 189 -5.38 2.43 24.75
C ASN A 189 -5.37 1.49 23.53
N ASP A 190 -5.36 2.04 22.31
CA ASP A 190 -5.25 1.22 21.09
C ASP A 190 -3.92 0.43 21.03
N LEU A 191 -2.82 1.00 21.53
CA LEU A 191 -1.54 0.30 21.63
C LEU A 191 -1.58 -0.87 22.61
N GLU A 192 -2.23 -0.69 23.76
CA GLU A 192 -2.36 -1.77 24.74
C GLU A 192 -3.26 -2.89 24.22
N ILE A 193 -4.38 -2.55 23.57
CA ILE A 193 -5.25 -3.51 22.88
C ILE A 193 -4.44 -4.29 21.83
N ALA A 194 -3.68 -3.58 20.98
CA ALA A 194 -2.84 -4.20 19.97
C ALA A 194 -1.84 -5.18 20.58
N ARG A 195 -1.13 -4.76 21.63
CA ARG A 195 -0.12 -5.58 22.31
C ARG A 195 -0.70 -6.89 22.85
N VAL A 196 -1.87 -6.84 23.47
CA VAL A 196 -2.54 -8.02 24.04
C VAL A 196 -3.10 -8.93 22.94
N ASN A 197 -3.82 -8.35 21.98
CA ASN A 197 -4.45 -9.13 20.91
C ASN A 197 -3.42 -9.83 20.03
N ILE A 198 -2.38 -9.11 19.59
CA ILE A 198 -1.33 -9.66 18.73
C ILE A 198 -0.56 -10.76 19.45
N ALA A 199 -0.21 -10.57 20.72
CA ALA A 199 0.46 -11.62 21.51
C ALA A 199 -0.40 -12.89 21.57
N GLY A 200 -1.70 -12.77 21.85
CA GLY A 200 -2.62 -13.90 21.86
C GLY A 200 -2.72 -14.60 20.51
N GLU A 201 -2.85 -13.84 19.43
CA GLU A 201 -2.95 -14.38 18.06
C GLU A 201 -1.68 -15.10 17.59
N LEU A 202 -0.50 -14.64 18.04
CA LEU A 202 0.79 -15.27 17.76
C LEU A 202 1.02 -16.51 18.65
N LEU A 203 0.62 -16.47 19.92
CA LEU A 203 0.63 -17.65 20.83
C LEU A 203 -0.25 -18.77 20.28
N ASP A 204 -1.43 -18.45 19.74
CA ASP A 204 -2.30 -19.42 19.08
C ASP A 204 -1.62 -20.09 17.87
N LEU A 205 -0.83 -19.32 17.10
CA LEU A 205 -0.08 -19.85 15.97
C LEU A 205 1.06 -20.77 16.44
N GLN A 206 1.75 -20.39 17.51
CA GLN A 206 2.81 -21.20 18.13
C GLN A 206 2.26 -22.52 18.67
N ALA A 207 1.17 -22.47 19.44
CA ALA A 207 0.48 -23.67 19.93
C ALA A 207 -0.02 -24.57 18.79
N GLY A 208 -0.36 -23.98 17.63
CA GLY A 208 -0.74 -24.69 16.41
C GLY A 208 0.43 -25.22 15.56
N GLY A 209 1.69 -25.05 16.00
CA GLY A 209 2.88 -25.47 15.26
C GLY A 209 3.14 -24.69 13.97
N ARG A 210 2.63 -23.46 13.87
CA ARG A 210 2.75 -22.58 12.70
C ARG A 210 3.72 -21.40 12.90
N LEU A 211 4.23 -21.25 14.11
CA LEU A 211 5.27 -20.30 14.46
C LEU A 211 6.46 -21.10 15.03
N GLU A 212 7.68 -20.72 14.66
CA GLU A 212 8.89 -21.38 15.17
C GLU A 212 9.03 -21.15 16.69
N ASP A 213 9.56 -22.14 17.41
CA ASP A 213 9.62 -22.12 18.89
C ASP A 213 10.64 -21.10 19.45
N ASP A 214 11.57 -20.63 18.63
CA ASP A 214 12.55 -19.60 18.98
C ASP A 214 11.99 -18.17 18.86
N ILE A 215 10.80 -18.02 18.30
CA ILE A 215 10.10 -16.75 18.19
C ILE A 215 9.31 -16.50 19.48
N ASP A 216 9.55 -15.37 20.15
CA ASP A 216 8.75 -14.93 21.30
C ASP A 216 7.58 -14.02 20.84
N PRO A 217 6.31 -14.48 20.95
CA PRO A 217 5.13 -13.69 20.62
C PRO A 217 5.01 -12.36 21.39
N VAL A 218 5.49 -12.32 22.63
CA VAL A 218 5.41 -11.14 23.50
C VAL A 218 6.44 -10.11 23.08
N ASP A 219 7.65 -10.53 22.70
CA ASP A 219 8.66 -9.61 22.19
C ASP A 219 8.24 -8.98 20.86
N ILE A 220 7.66 -9.78 19.96
CA ILE A 220 7.11 -9.27 18.69
C ILE A 220 5.96 -8.29 18.95
N SER A 221 5.04 -8.62 19.86
CA SER A 221 3.92 -7.73 20.16
C SER A 221 4.39 -6.43 20.81
N ASN A 222 5.42 -6.47 21.67
CA ASN A 222 6.05 -5.26 22.21
C ASN A 222 6.73 -4.43 21.11
N GLY A 223 7.23 -5.10 20.06
CA GLY A 223 7.76 -4.47 18.85
C GLY A 223 6.78 -3.47 18.21
N ILE A 224 5.47 -3.74 18.22
CA ILE A 224 4.47 -2.81 17.63
C ILE A 224 4.48 -1.46 18.33
N VAL A 225 4.60 -1.46 19.66
CA VAL A 225 4.56 -0.24 20.47
C VAL A 225 5.81 0.58 20.21
N ALA A 226 6.97 -0.07 20.12
CA ALA A 226 8.23 0.58 19.79
C ALA A 226 8.22 1.17 18.38
N ALA A 227 7.80 0.38 17.39
CA ALA A 227 7.64 0.83 16.00
C ALA A 227 6.68 2.03 15.93
N TYR A 228 5.46 1.89 16.44
CA TYR A 228 4.47 2.97 16.46
C TYR A 228 5.00 4.24 17.13
N ARG A 229 5.64 4.15 18.30
CA ARG A 229 6.14 5.35 19.01
C ARG A 229 7.25 6.04 18.23
N SER A 230 8.14 5.27 17.62
CA SER A 230 9.18 5.80 16.73
C SER A 230 8.56 6.52 15.54
N LEU A 231 7.63 5.86 14.83
CA LEU A 231 6.92 6.42 13.69
C LEU A 231 6.15 7.70 14.06
N TRP A 232 5.37 7.65 15.13
CA TRP A 232 4.57 8.77 15.60
C TRP A 232 5.45 9.99 15.91
N LYS A 233 6.59 9.77 16.57
CA LYS A 233 7.55 10.84 16.87
C LYS A 233 8.13 11.44 15.59
N GLU A 234 8.54 10.62 14.62
CA GLU A 234 9.08 11.11 13.35
C GLU A 234 8.04 11.86 12.50
N LEU A 235 6.75 11.50 12.61
CA LEU A 235 5.68 12.12 11.82
C LEU A 235 5.08 13.37 12.46
N THR A 236 4.92 13.37 13.79
CA THR A 236 4.27 14.47 14.52
C THR A 236 5.25 15.40 15.24
N GLY A 237 6.49 14.96 15.44
CA GLY A 237 7.53 15.76 16.06
C GLY A 237 7.91 16.95 15.19
N ALA A 238 7.84 18.15 15.75
CA ALA A 238 8.53 19.29 15.16
C ALA A 238 10.03 19.11 15.41
N GLU A 239 10.83 19.03 14.36
CA GLU A 239 12.27 19.27 14.50
C GLU A 239 12.53 20.69 14.03
N GLU A 240 13.15 21.47 14.90
CA GLU A 240 13.72 22.77 14.58
C GLU A 240 15.21 22.56 14.35
N PHE A 241 15.69 23.04 13.21
CA PHE A 241 17.11 23.05 12.91
C PHE A 241 17.48 24.37 12.25
N ASP A 242 18.76 24.72 12.37
CA ASP A 242 19.32 25.91 11.76
C ASP A 242 19.31 25.78 10.22
N GLN A 243 19.15 26.88 9.50
CA GLN A 243 19.18 26.87 8.03
C GLN A 243 20.45 26.25 7.42
N SER A 244 21.56 26.20 8.15
CA SER A 244 22.80 25.53 7.72
C SER A 244 22.72 24.00 7.76
N GLU A 245 21.76 23.43 8.50
CA GLU A 245 21.60 21.99 8.70
C GLU A 245 20.62 21.33 7.71
N ARG A 246 20.52 21.82 6.47
CA ARG A 246 19.62 21.28 5.43
C ARG A 246 19.80 19.76 5.19
N TRP A 247 20.97 19.21 5.50
CA TRP A 247 21.24 17.77 5.42
C TRP A 247 20.34 16.93 6.35
N ARG A 248 19.87 17.49 7.49
CA ARG A 248 18.94 16.82 8.42
C ARG A 248 17.56 16.57 7.79
N ILE A 249 17.16 17.39 6.80
CA ILE A 249 15.95 17.19 6.02
C ILE A 249 16.04 15.88 5.25
N ASN A 250 17.14 15.68 4.51
CA ASN A 250 17.36 14.47 3.72
C ASN A 250 17.43 13.23 4.61
N GLN A 251 18.10 13.32 5.77
CA GLN A 251 18.11 12.21 6.73
C GLN A 251 16.72 11.89 7.27
N ARG A 252 15.89 12.89 7.56
CA ARG A 252 14.52 12.64 8.03
C ARG A 252 13.66 12.01 6.93
N VAL A 253 13.79 12.49 5.69
CA VAL A 253 13.14 11.88 4.51
C VAL A 253 13.58 10.43 4.34
N GLU A 254 14.88 10.15 4.44
CA GLU A 254 15.44 8.81 4.34
C GLU A 254 14.96 7.89 5.47
N ARG A 255 14.90 8.38 6.72
CA ARG A 255 14.31 7.63 7.84
C ARG A 255 12.84 7.29 7.59
N LEU A 256 12.05 8.24 7.10
CA LEU A 256 10.64 8.01 6.78
C LEU A 256 10.45 7.01 5.64
N ASN A 257 11.25 7.10 4.57
CA ASN A 257 11.26 6.12 3.49
C ASN A 257 11.65 4.71 4.00
N ASN A 258 12.67 4.61 4.86
CA ASN A 258 13.08 3.34 5.49
C ASN A 258 11.99 2.74 6.38
N LEU A 259 11.09 3.60 6.88
CA LEU A 259 9.93 3.23 7.68
C LEU A 259 8.69 2.92 6.81
N GLY A 260 8.84 2.86 5.49
CA GLY A 260 7.78 2.51 4.54
C GLY A 260 6.81 3.64 4.21
N PHE A 261 7.20 4.88 4.50
CA PHE A 261 6.40 6.07 4.20
C PHE A 261 6.99 6.86 3.04
N ASP A 262 6.17 7.12 2.02
CA ASP A 262 6.48 8.10 0.99
C ASP A 262 6.01 9.48 1.43
N ILE A 263 6.85 10.49 1.16
CA ILE A 263 6.58 11.88 1.50
C ILE A 263 6.13 12.62 0.26
N GLU A 264 4.90 13.12 0.29
CA GLU A 264 4.28 13.90 -0.79
C GLU A 264 4.74 15.36 -0.77
N GLU A 265 4.74 15.98 0.41
CA GLU A 265 5.13 17.39 0.58
C GLU A 265 5.81 17.60 1.94
N LEU A 266 6.73 18.57 2.00
CA LEU A 266 7.32 19.07 3.24
C LEU A 266 6.86 20.50 3.46
N ALA A 267 6.02 20.73 4.46
CA ALA A 267 5.67 22.08 4.87
C ALA A 267 6.84 22.69 5.64
N ILE A 268 7.50 23.67 5.03
CA ILE A 268 8.64 24.40 5.62
C ILE A 268 8.12 25.73 6.17
N LYS A 269 8.18 25.92 7.48
CA LYS A 269 7.92 27.22 8.12
C LYS A 269 9.22 27.77 8.68
N THR A 270 9.54 29.00 8.32
CA THR A 270 10.69 29.73 8.88
C THR A 270 10.20 30.68 9.97
N ASP A 271 10.94 30.80 11.05
CA ASP A 271 10.66 31.75 12.12
C ASP A 271 10.86 33.21 11.67
N GLU A 272 10.42 34.17 12.49
CA GLU A 272 10.49 35.61 12.18
C GLU A 272 11.92 36.11 11.93
N THR A 273 12.93 35.38 12.43
CA THR A 273 14.35 35.69 12.25
C THR A 273 14.97 35.04 11.01
N GLY A 274 14.28 34.10 10.36
CA GLY A 274 14.81 33.37 9.22
C GLY A 274 15.73 32.20 9.60
N THR A 275 16.05 32.00 10.87
CA THR A 275 17.16 31.17 11.33
C THR A 275 16.74 29.71 11.53
N GLN A 276 15.51 29.48 11.96
CA GLN A 276 15.00 28.15 12.25
C GLN A 276 13.97 27.70 11.23
N VAL A 277 14.10 26.44 10.82
CA VAL A 277 13.21 25.79 9.89
C VAL A 277 12.43 24.69 10.62
N ARG A 278 11.10 24.80 10.61
CA ARG A 278 10.18 23.76 11.08
C ARG A 278 9.63 23.00 9.88
N ILE A 279 9.80 21.69 9.88
CA ILE A 279 9.30 20.80 8.83
C ILE A 279 8.24 19.85 9.35
N GLN A 280 7.15 19.74 8.60
CA GLN A 280 6.12 18.74 8.83
C GLN A 280 5.93 17.91 7.54
N PRO A 281 6.18 16.59 7.59
CA PRO A 281 5.98 15.73 6.42
C PRO A 281 4.50 15.47 6.18
N LYS A 282 4.07 15.59 4.93
CA LYS A 282 2.80 15.06 4.44
C LYS A 282 3.08 13.69 3.83
N VAL A 283 2.45 12.66 4.38
CA VAL A 283 2.79 11.27 4.09
C VAL A 283 1.68 10.60 3.30
N VAL A 284 2.07 9.81 2.30
CA VAL A 284 1.18 9.10 1.39
C VAL A 284 1.44 7.59 1.41
N ASP A 285 0.54 6.81 0.80
CA ASP A 285 0.71 5.37 0.59
C ASP A 285 2.01 5.03 -0.13
N ALA A 286 2.57 3.87 0.19
CA ALA A 286 3.51 3.22 -0.71
C ALA A 286 2.83 2.98 -2.08
N GLY A 287 3.53 3.29 -3.16
CA GLY A 287 2.95 3.20 -4.51
C GLY A 287 1.99 4.35 -4.85
N HIS A 288 1.88 5.38 -4.01
CA HIS A 288 1.00 6.53 -4.25
C HIS A 288 1.45 7.28 -5.50
N HIS A 289 2.74 7.57 -5.61
CA HIS A 289 3.29 8.32 -6.73
C HIS A 289 3.16 7.50 -8.03
N SER A 290 3.45 6.21 -8.01
CA SER A 290 3.23 5.33 -9.16
C SER A 290 1.76 5.33 -9.60
N ARG A 291 0.81 5.20 -8.67
CA ARG A 291 -0.64 5.23 -9.00
C ARG A 291 -1.10 6.59 -9.49
N ARG A 292 -0.66 7.70 -8.87
CA ARG A 292 -1.00 9.07 -9.28
C ARG A 292 -0.43 9.35 -10.68
N LEU A 293 0.84 9.02 -10.93
CA LEU A 293 1.45 9.20 -12.24
C LEU A 293 0.72 8.38 -13.32
N LEU A 294 0.44 7.10 -13.05
CA LEU A 294 -0.26 6.22 -13.98
C LEU A 294 -1.66 6.75 -14.29
N ARG A 295 -2.41 7.23 -13.28
CA ARG A 295 -3.74 7.82 -13.46
C ARG A 295 -3.71 9.09 -14.30
N LEU A 296 -2.76 9.98 -14.03
CA LEU A 296 -2.67 11.30 -14.67
C LEU A 296 -2.09 11.26 -16.09
N THR A 297 -1.15 10.33 -16.35
CA THR A 297 -0.33 10.35 -17.57
C THR A 297 -0.32 9.02 -18.35
N GLY A 298 -0.77 7.92 -17.72
CA GLY A 298 -0.62 6.58 -18.28
C GLY A 298 0.79 6.00 -18.21
N LEU A 299 1.76 6.70 -17.62
CA LEU A 299 3.11 6.20 -17.41
C LEU A 299 3.16 5.25 -16.21
N ASP A 300 3.61 4.03 -16.44
CA ASP A 300 4.00 3.10 -15.39
C ASP A 300 5.47 3.32 -15.04
N ALA A 301 5.76 3.51 -13.76
CA ALA A 301 7.09 3.82 -13.25
C ALA A 301 7.20 3.36 -11.80
N GLN A 302 8.42 3.01 -11.38
CA GLN A 302 8.68 2.69 -9.97
C GLN A 302 8.50 3.93 -9.09
N GLU A 303 8.21 3.74 -7.79
CA GLU A 303 7.79 4.83 -6.90
C GLU A 303 8.75 6.03 -6.87
N ASN A 304 10.06 5.76 -6.82
CA ASN A 304 11.10 6.80 -6.84
C ASN A 304 11.16 7.56 -8.18
N GLN A 305 10.94 6.86 -9.28
CA GLN A 305 10.85 7.46 -10.62
C GLN A 305 9.58 8.31 -10.69
N ALA A 306 8.45 7.75 -10.29
CA ALA A 306 7.15 8.40 -10.35
C ALA A 306 7.11 9.69 -9.52
N ARG A 307 7.67 9.67 -8.31
CA ARG A 307 7.83 10.85 -7.46
C ARG A 307 8.61 11.97 -8.15
N ARG A 308 9.74 11.65 -8.79
CA ARG A 308 10.55 12.66 -9.51
C ARG A 308 9.83 13.23 -10.74
N LEU A 309 9.11 12.38 -11.49
CA LEU A 309 8.32 12.82 -12.64
C LEU A 309 7.17 13.73 -12.21
N LEU A 310 6.43 13.36 -11.15
CA LEU A 310 5.36 14.18 -10.59
C LEU A 310 5.87 15.54 -10.07
N ASN A 311 7.04 15.59 -9.43
CA ASN A 311 7.64 16.86 -9.00
C ASN A 311 7.96 17.81 -10.17
N ASP A 312 8.42 17.27 -11.31
CA ASP A 312 8.67 18.08 -12.51
C ASP A 312 7.35 18.56 -13.15
N LEU A 313 6.31 17.71 -13.16
CA LEU A 313 4.95 18.07 -13.58
C LEU A 313 4.34 19.16 -12.70
N ASP A 314 4.44 19.04 -11.38
CA ASP A 314 3.93 20.02 -10.42
C ASP A 314 4.69 21.37 -10.58
N SER A 315 6.00 21.32 -10.81
CA SER A 315 6.82 22.50 -11.11
C SER A 315 6.41 23.18 -12.43
N TYR A 316 6.07 22.39 -13.46
CA TYR A 316 5.52 22.89 -14.72
C TYR A 316 4.17 23.60 -14.48
N ALA A 317 3.26 23.00 -13.71
CA ALA A 317 1.95 23.59 -13.40
C ALA A 317 2.07 25.00 -12.78
N VAL A 318 2.99 25.16 -11.81
CA VAL A 318 3.27 26.43 -11.12
C VAL A 318 3.85 27.47 -12.08
N THR A 319 4.84 27.08 -12.90
CA THR A 319 5.56 27.99 -13.81
C THR A 319 4.63 28.61 -14.85
N PHE A 320 3.63 27.86 -15.32
CA PHE A 320 2.69 28.33 -16.34
C PHE A 320 1.39 28.91 -15.75
N GLY A 321 1.33 29.17 -14.43
CA GLY A 321 0.26 29.94 -13.79
C GLY A 321 -1.10 29.23 -13.76
N LYS A 322 -1.13 27.89 -13.83
CA LYS A 322 -2.36 27.10 -14.02
C LYS A 322 -2.97 26.60 -12.71
N LYS A 323 -3.16 27.47 -11.71
CA LYS A 323 -3.73 27.06 -10.41
C LYS A 323 -5.21 26.67 -10.44
N ASP A 324 -5.98 27.16 -11.41
CA ASP A 324 -7.43 26.89 -11.56
C ASP A 324 -7.75 25.89 -12.69
N VAL A 325 -6.76 25.14 -13.18
CA VAL A 325 -6.93 24.21 -14.31
C VAL A 325 -6.92 22.76 -13.80
N ASP A 326 -7.73 21.91 -14.41
CA ASP A 326 -7.77 20.47 -14.12
C ASP A 326 -6.38 19.83 -14.21
N GLU A 327 -6.01 19.13 -13.14
CA GLU A 327 -4.72 18.45 -12.96
C GLU A 327 -4.45 17.45 -14.08
N GLU A 328 -5.46 16.70 -14.53
CA GLU A 328 -5.32 15.73 -15.64
C GLU A 328 -4.95 16.41 -16.96
N MET A 329 -5.50 17.60 -17.21
CA MET A 329 -5.19 18.37 -18.42
C MET A 329 -3.76 18.92 -18.38
N ILE A 330 -3.29 19.38 -17.22
CA ILE A 330 -1.91 19.83 -17.03
C ILE A 330 -0.95 18.66 -17.23
N ALA A 331 -1.28 17.49 -16.66
CA ALA A 331 -0.48 16.28 -16.79
C ALA A 331 -0.32 15.84 -18.24
N HIS A 332 -1.42 15.81 -19.00
CA HIS A 332 -1.39 15.52 -20.45
C HIS A 332 -0.56 16.53 -21.23
N GLU A 333 -0.65 17.81 -20.90
CA GLU A 333 0.13 18.85 -21.56
C GLU A 333 1.63 18.70 -21.26
N TRP A 334 2.00 18.48 -19.99
CA TRP A 334 3.37 18.23 -19.59
C TRP A 334 3.93 16.99 -20.30
N LEU A 335 3.14 15.91 -20.38
CA LEU A 335 3.51 14.69 -21.10
C LEU A 335 3.82 15.01 -22.57
N ALA A 336 2.94 15.74 -23.26
CA ALA A 336 3.08 16.06 -24.68
C ALA A 336 4.18 17.10 -24.99
N LYS A 337 4.43 18.07 -24.09
CA LYS A 337 5.34 19.20 -24.33
C LYS A 337 6.72 19.05 -23.71
N VAL A 338 6.87 18.24 -22.67
CA VAL A 338 8.13 18.08 -21.94
C VAL A 338 8.64 16.64 -22.04
N PHE A 339 7.84 15.68 -21.58
CA PHE A 339 8.27 14.28 -21.50
C PHE A 339 8.50 13.66 -22.89
N GLU A 340 7.47 13.64 -23.74
CA GLU A 340 7.57 13.01 -25.06
C GLU A 340 8.63 13.63 -25.98
N PRO A 341 8.81 14.97 -26.04
CA PRO A 341 9.88 15.55 -26.85
C PRO A 341 11.28 15.15 -26.39
N VAL A 342 11.51 15.04 -25.08
CA VAL A 342 12.77 14.56 -24.52
C VAL A 342 13.04 13.13 -24.97
N ILE A 343 12.05 12.23 -24.80
CA ILE A 343 12.20 10.83 -25.22
C ILE A 343 12.39 10.72 -26.74
N ARG A 344 11.68 11.55 -27.53
CA ARG A 344 11.84 11.60 -28.99
C ARG A 344 13.17 12.20 -29.44
N ALA A 345 13.83 13.02 -28.63
CA ALA A 345 15.14 13.58 -28.95
C ALA A 345 16.29 12.58 -28.75
N ILE A 346 16.05 11.46 -28.04
CA ILE A 346 17.05 10.39 -27.89
C ILE A 346 17.36 9.77 -29.28
N PRO A 347 18.65 9.63 -29.65
CA PRO A 347 19.07 8.96 -30.88
C PRO A 347 18.49 7.57 -31.02
N ARG A 348 18.08 7.18 -32.24
CA ARG A 348 17.39 5.90 -32.50
C ARG A 348 18.19 4.68 -32.08
N ASP A 349 19.52 4.73 -32.19
CA ASP A 349 20.47 3.70 -31.77
C ASP A 349 20.58 3.53 -30.26
N LEU A 350 20.15 4.52 -29.48
CA LEU A 350 20.14 4.48 -28.01
C LEU A 350 18.72 4.25 -27.45
N ARG A 351 17.68 4.26 -28.29
CA ARG A 351 16.31 3.95 -27.88
C ARG A 351 16.19 2.45 -27.58
N GLY A 352 15.71 2.12 -26.38
CA GLY A 352 15.56 0.73 -25.92
C GLY A 352 16.67 0.25 -24.98
N LYS A 353 17.70 1.07 -24.71
CA LYS A 353 18.68 0.78 -23.65
C LYS A 353 18.09 0.85 -22.24
N LEU A 354 17.03 1.64 -22.09
CA LEU A 354 16.38 1.99 -20.84
C LEU A 354 14.90 2.26 -21.10
N GLU A 355 14.05 2.01 -20.12
CA GLU A 355 12.65 2.42 -20.16
C GLU A 355 12.52 3.96 -20.19
N PRO A 356 11.51 4.52 -20.88
CA PRO A 356 11.35 5.98 -21.01
C PRO A 356 11.29 6.72 -19.69
N ALA A 357 10.57 6.19 -18.70
CA ALA A 357 10.47 6.79 -17.36
C ALA A 357 11.83 6.84 -16.66
N GLU A 358 12.64 5.78 -16.79
CA GLU A 358 13.98 5.70 -16.22
C GLU A 358 14.97 6.64 -16.92
N VAL A 359 14.88 6.81 -18.25
CA VAL A 359 15.69 7.80 -18.96
C VAL A 359 15.38 9.21 -18.47
N PHE A 360 14.10 9.55 -18.35
CA PHE A 360 13.69 10.87 -17.89
C PHE A 360 14.11 11.10 -16.44
N HIS A 361 13.97 10.09 -15.57
CA HIS A 361 14.45 10.11 -14.19
C HIS A 361 15.96 10.41 -14.10
N GLN A 362 16.79 9.69 -14.85
CA GLN A 362 18.24 9.89 -14.86
C GLN A 362 18.64 11.25 -15.47
N LEU A 363 17.90 11.73 -16.47
CA LEU A 363 18.12 13.05 -17.04
C LEU A 363 17.92 14.17 -16.01
N LEU A 364 16.84 14.09 -15.22
CA LEU A 364 16.56 15.08 -14.18
C LEU A 364 17.66 15.08 -13.10
N GLU A 365 18.17 13.91 -12.75
CA GLU A 365 19.31 13.76 -11.84
C GLU A 365 20.59 14.39 -12.41
N HIS A 366 20.89 14.09 -13.67
CA HIS A 366 22.03 14.65 -14.38
C HIS A 366 21.96 16.18 -14.43
N ARG A 367 20.78 16.74 -14.75
CA ARG A 367 20.52 18.19 -14.73
C ARG A 367 20.82 18.79 -13.36
N TRP A 368 20.36 18.15 -12.28
CA TRP A 368 20.61 18.62 -10.92
C TRP A 368 22.11 18.65 -10.59
N TYR A 369 22.86 17.59 -10.89
CA TYR A 369 24.31 17.56 -10.69
C TYR A 369 25.05 18.63 -11.50
N MET A 370 24.63 18.87 -12.75
CA MET A 370 25.19 19.94 -13.58
C MET A 370 24.92 21.32 -12.96
N SER A 371 23.68 21.60 -12.56
CA SER A 371 23.32 22.87 -11.92
C SER A 371 24.08 23.13 -10.62
N GLN A 372 24.30 22.10 -9.80
CA GLN A 372 25.10 22.21 -8.59
C GLN A 372 26.56 22.54 -8.90
N ARG A 373 27.17 21.85 -9.87
CA ARG A 373 28.56 22.05 -10.26
C ARG A 373 28.80 23.44 -10.86
N GLU A 374 27.84 23.91 -11.66
CA GLU A 374 27.96 25.17 -12.40
C GLU A 374 27.38 26.38 -11.65
N LYS A 375 26.71 26.14 -10.51
CA LYS A 375 26.05 27.18 -9.69
C LYS A 375 25.08 28.06 -10.47
N ARG A 376 24.35 27.45 -11.42
CA ARG A 376 23.30 28.09 -12.22
C ARG A 376 22.21 27.10 -12.59
N ASP A 377 21.04 27.60 -12.98
CA ASP A 377 20.01 26.76 -13.59
C ASP A 377 20.44 26.33 -15.01
N VAL A 378 20.42 25.02 -15.24
CA VAL A 378 20.78 24.41 -16.53
C VAL A 378 19.50 24.03 -17.28
N PRO A 379 19.27 24.56 -18.50
CA PRO A 379 18.12 24.21 -19.32
C PRO A 379 18.05 22.71 -19.63
N LEU A 380 16.83 22.17 -19.71
CA LEU A 380 16.60 20.73 -19.94
C LEU A 380 17.25 20.22 -21.24
N ALA A 381 17.23 21.02 -22.31
CA ALA A 381 17.87 20.67 -23.58
C ALA A 381 19.40 20.57 -23.48
N GLU A 382 20.02 21.43 -22.67
CA GLU A 382 21.47 21.40 -22.42
C GLU A 382 21.85 20.15 -21.63
N ALA A 383 21.10 19.84 -20.57
CA ALA A 383 21.28 18.64 -19.78
C ALA A 383 21.07 17.36 -20.60
N LEU A 384 20.11 17.35 -21.53
CA LEU A 384 19.84 16.19 -22.40
C LEU A 384 21.02 15.86 -23.29
N ASN A 385 21.61 16.86 -23.96
CA ASN A 385 22.78 16.64 -24.80
C ASN A 385 23.94 16.06 -23.99
N SER A 386 24.19 16.65 -22.81
CA SER A 386 25.24 16.15 -21.90
C SER A 386 24.97 14.73 -21.43
N TYR A 387 23.73 14.42 -21.02
CA TYR A 387 23.34 13.10 -20.54
C TYR A 387 23.48 12.02 -21.62
N VAL A 388 23.05 12.31 -22.85
CA VAL A 388 23.17 11.39 -23.99
C VAL A 388 24.63 11.03 -24.25
N ASP A 389 25.52 12.02 -24.27
CA ASP A 389 26.93 11.82 -24.60
C ASP A 389 27.75 11.22 -23.46
N THR A 390 27.47 11.60 -22.21
CA THR A 390 28.30 11.19 -21.07
C THR A 390 27.80 9.93 -20.38
N VAL A 391 26.47 9.71 -20.32
CA VAL A 391 25.88 8.60 -19.57
C VAL A 391 25.26 7.57 -20.50
N LEU A 392 24.26 7.96 -21.30
CA LEU A 392 23.43 7.00 -22.05
C LEU A 392 24.23 6.22 -23.11
N ARG A 393 25.15 6.89 -23.81
CA ARG A 393 25.99 6.26 -24.84
C ARG A 393 26.91 5.18 -24.28
N HIS A 394 27.37 5.32 -23.04
CA HIS A 394 28.31 4.40 -22.39
C HIS A 394 27.61 3.25 -21.63
N ARG A 395 26.27 3.25 -21.55
CA ARG A 395 25.51 2.17 -20.93
C ARG A 395 25.42 0.92 -21.81
N ARG A 396 25.39 -0.25 -21.17
CA ARG A 396 25.07 -1.54 -21.80
C ARG A 396 23.56 -1.65 -22.02
N ASP A 397 23.14 -2.37 -23.05
CA ASP A 397 21.73 -2.52 -23.43
C ASP A 397 20.99 -3.42 -22.41
N GLU A 398 20.04 -2.87 -21.65
CA GLU A 398 19.25 -3.64 -20.66
C GLU A 398 18.36 -4.71 -21.29
N ALA A 399 17.98 -4.55 -22.57
CA ALA A 399 17.27 -5.58 -23.33
C ALA A 399 18.04 -6.93 -23.41
N THR A 400 19.36 -6.91 -23.18
CA THR A 400 20.21 -8.10 -23.16
C THR A 400 20.40 -8.69 -21.76
N VAL A 401 19.94 -8.00 -20.70
CA VAL A 401 20.16 -8.39 -19.30
C VAL A 401 18.91 -9.07 -18.70
N ILE A 402 17.72 -8.85 -19.27
CA ILE A 402 16.45 -9.47 -18.81
C ILE A 402 16.30 -10.94 -19.29
N ASN A 403 17.33 -11.54 -19.89
CA ASN A 403 17.30 -12.97 -20.23
C ASN A 403 18.69 -13.63 -20.20
N PRO A 404 19.25 -14.01 -19.03
CA PRO A 404 19.79 -15.34 -18.93
C PRO A 404 18.59 -16.27 -18.76
N LEU A 405 18.35 -17.13 -19.77
CA LEU A 405 17.71 -18.40 -19.49
C LEU A 405 18.40 -18.98 -18.26
N THR A 406 17.65 -19.26 -17.22
CA THR A 406 18.05 -20.25 -16.23
C THR A 406 18.07 -21.59 -16.97
N GLU A 407 19.09 -21.81 -17.81
CA GLU A 407 19.53 -23.16 -18.10
C GLU A 407 19.84 -23.77 -16.75
N ALA A 408 19.09 -24.82 -16.43
CA ALA A 408 19.30 -25.63 -15.26
C ALA A 408 20.81 -25.87 -15.11
N ILE A 409 21.38 -25.42 -14.01
CA ILE A 409 22.67 -25.92 -13.56
C ILE A 409 22.44 -27.40 -13.25
N THR A 410 22.60 -28.25 -14.27
CA THR A 410 22.83 -29.67 -14.06
C THR A 410 24.16 -29.77 -13.33
N LEU A 411 24.08 -30.02 -12.03
CA LEU A 411 25.21 -30.47 -11.24
C LEU A 411 25.90 -31.62 -11.99
N PRO A 412 27.25 -31.67 -12.02
CA PRO A 412 27.95 -32.80 -12.61
C PRO A 412 27.48 -34.08 -11.91
N THR A 413 26.79 -34.94 -12.65
CA THR A 413 26.50 -36.30 -12.18
C THR A 413 27.86 -36.98 -12.04
N ALA A 414 28.22 -37.38 -10.82
CA ALA A 414 29.41 -38.19 -10.60
C ALA A 414 29.28 -39.43 -11.49
N VAL A 415 30.19 -39.59 -12.45
CA VAL A 415 30.35 -40.83 -13.20
C VAL A 415 30.83 -41.86 -12.18
N VAL A 416 29.89 -42.66 -11.68
CA VAL A 416 30.21 -43.93 -11.04
C VAL A 416 30.64 -44.84 -12.19
N ASP A 417 31.91 -45.23 -12.16
CA ASP A 417 32.51 -46.19 -13.07
C ASP A 417 31.85 -47.56 -12.80
N GLU A 418 30.71 -47.82 -13.44
CA GLU A 418 30.08 -49.14 -13.43
C GLU A 418 30.65 -49.98 -14.58
N ASP A 419 31.56 -50.88 -14.19
CA ASP A 419 32.02 -52.09 -14.85
C ASP A 419 31.34 -52.43 -16.19
N ASP A 420 32.17 -52.45 -17.25
CA ASP A 420 31.85 -52.93 -18.59
C ASP A 420 31.44 -54.42 -18.56
N TRP A 421 30.14 -54.67 -18.41
CA TRP A 421 29.57 -56.01 -18.41
C TRP A 421 29.72 -56.76 -19.74
N ARG A 422 30.08 -56.07 -20.84
CA ARG A 422 30.32 -56.70 -22.15
C ARG A 422 31.72 -57.29 -22.30
N LEU A 423 32.57 -57.16 -21.29
CA LEU A 423 33.82 -57.92 -21.15
C LEU A 423 33.62 -59.28 -20.43
N LYS A 424 32.38 -59.70 -20.19
CA LYS A 424 32.04 -61.04 -19.71
C LYS A 424 31.03 -61.72 -20.64
N VAL A 425 31.60 -62.43 -21.62
CA VAL A 425 31.04 -63.51 -22.48
C VAL A 425 30.28 -63.06 -23.73
#